data_AF-A0A519LP26-F1
#
_entry.id   AF-A0A519LP26-F1
#
_cell.length_a   1.000
_cell.length_b   1.000
_cell.length_c   1.000
_cell.angle_alpha   90.00
_cell.angle_beta   90.00
_cell.angle_gamma   90.00
#
_symmetry.space_group_name_H-M   'P 1'
#
loop_
_entity.id
_entity.type
_entity.pdbx_description
1 polymer ?
#
loop_
_entity_poly.entity_id
_entity_poly.type
_entity_poly.pdbx_seq_one_letter_code
_entity_poly.pdbx_strand_id
1 'polypeptide(L)'
;MKTSTSFRKTVMLRAYHIMATTGKEWSVCLKKAWLLFRLNKAMHNGEITFFFEKKDGSLRKAVGTLKMDKIDYEFKTDNQPKFKTFAYFDVEANSFRSFNIENFMMIEPARTPETKAVAVIKKTPAKLIRIRRAHLKSA
;
A
#
# COMPACT_ATOMS: atom_id res chain seq x y z
N MET A 1 29.25 5.58 2.85
CA MET A 1 28.27 6.23 3.74
C MET A 1 26.85 5.86 3.27
N LYS A 2 26.13 4.97 3.98
CA LYS A 2 24.74 4.62 3.62
C LYS A 2 23.86 5.84 3.88
N THR A 3 23.50 6.60 2.83
CA THR A 3 22.57 7.72 2.98
C THR A 3 21.17 7.16 3.21
N SER A 4 20.64 7.32 4.43
CA SER A 4 19.26 6.94 4.74
C SER A 4 18.32 7.71 3.81
N THR A 5 17.66 7.01 2.89
CA THR A 5 16.72 7.63 1.98
C THR A 5 15.47 7.99 2.77
N SER A 6 15.29 9.29 3.02
CA SER A 6 14.10 9.82 3.69
C SER A 6 12.83 9.38 2.95
N PHE A 7 11.79 9.01 3.71
CA PHE A 7 10.47 8.69 3.19
C PHE A 7 9.98 9.71 2.14
N ARG A 8 10.16 11.01 2.44
CA ARG A 8 9.77 12.10 1.53
C ARG A 8 10.51 12.01 0.20
N LYS A 9 11.82 11.74 0.23
CA LYS A 9 12.64 11.55 -0.96
C LYS A 9 12.12 10.39 -1.82
N THR A 10 11.77 9.25 -1.21
CA THR A 10 11.23 8.09 -1.95
C THR A 10 9.90 8.41 -2.64
N VAL A 11 8.97 9.07 -1.94
CA VAL A 11 7.67 9.45 -2.52
C VAL A 11 7.85 10.44 -3.66
N MET A 12 8.67 11.48 -3.49
CA MET A 12 8.89 12.49 -4.51
C MET A 12 9.57 11.89 -5.75
N LEU A 13 10.58 11.03 -5.57
CA LEU A 13 11.23 10.33 -6.69
C LEU A 13 10.27 9.41 -7.44
N ARG A 14 9.41 8.67 -6.72
CA ARG A 14 8.38 7.81 -7.34
C ARG A 14 7.34 8.64 -8.09
N ALA A 15 6.86 9.73 -7.51
CA ALA A 15 5.91 10.63 -8.16
C ALA A 15 6.51 11.22 -9.46
N TYR A 16 7.76 11.66 -9.42
CA TYR A 16 8.47 12.16 -10.59
C TYR A 16 8.65 11.10 -11.66
N HIS A 17 9.04 9.88 -11.28
CA HIS A 17 9.12 8.77 -12.22
C HIS A 17 7.76 8.50 -12.90
N ILE A 18 6.67 8.42 -12.14
CA ILE A 18 5.32 8.19 -12.68
C ILE A 18 4.91 9.33 -13.61
N MET A 19 5.22 10.58 -13.27
CA MET A 19 4.94 11.73 -14.12
C MET A 19 5.72 11.65 -15.43
N ALA A 20 7.02 11.36 -15.37
CA ALA A 20 7.89 11.26 -16.53
C ALA A 20 7.48 10.11 -17.47
N THR A 21 6.96 9.00 -16.94
CA THR A 21 6.53 7.86 -17.77
C THR A 21 5.11 8.00 -18.31
N THR A 22 4.18 8.56 -17.53
CA THR A 22 2.74 8.59 -17.90
C THR A 22 2.27 9.92 -18.46
N GLY A 23 3.02 11.01 -18.28
CA GLY A 23 2.62 12.37 -18.68
C GLY A 23 1.44 12.94 -17.88
N LYS A 24 0.98 12.26 -16.82
CA LYS A 24 -0.13 12.72 -15.98
C LYS A 24 0.27 13.90 -15.11
N GLU A 25 -0.71 14.67 -14.66
CA GLU A 25 -0.47 15.76 -13.72
C GLU A 25 0.28 15.30 -12.46
N TRP A 26 1.13 16.18 -11.95
CA TRP A 26 1.92 15.94 -10.74
C TRP A 26 1.05 15.53 -9.53
N SER A 27 -0.11 16.17 -9.36
CA SER A 27 -1.03 15.91 -8.25
C SER A 27 -1.53 14.45 -8.24
N VAL A 28 -1.83 13.89 -9.43
CA VAL A 28 -2.26 12.51 -9.63
C VAL A 28 -1.11 11.55 -9.35
N CYS A 29 0.09 11.87 -9.85
CA CYS A 29 1.29 11.08 -9.64
C CYS A 29 1.67 11.01 -8.16
N LEU A 30 1.54 12.13 -7.44
CA LEU A 30 1.82 12.21 -6.01
C LEU A 30 0.84 11.37 -5.18
N LYS A 31 -0.47 11.42 -5.49
CA LYS A 31 -1.48 10.55 -4.86
C LYS A 31 -1.12 9.08 -5.05
N LYS A 32 -0.70 8.70 -6.26
CA LYS A 32 -0.30 7.32 -6.58
C LYS A 32 0.95 6.87 -5.83
N ALA A 33 1.97 7.72 -5.78
CA ALA A 33 3.18 7.45 -5.00
C ALA A 33 2.89 7.30 -3.50
N TRP A 34 1.92 8.05 -2.98
CA TRP A 34 1.49 7.93 -1.59
C TRP A 34 0.75 6.62 -1.32
N LEU A 35 -0.10 6.15 -2.25
CA LEU A 35 -0.72 4.83 -2.13
C LEU A 35 0.32 3.70 -2.13
N LEU A 36 1.36 3.79 -2.97
CA LEU A 36 2.48 2.84 -2.97
C LEU A 36 3.24 2.81 -1.65
N PHE A 37 3.41 3.97 -1.00
CA PHE A 37 3.98 4.00 0.35
C PHE A 37 3.08 3.28 1.35
N ARG A 38 1.76 3.55 1.31
CA ARG A 38 0.80 2.88 2.19
C ARG A 38 0.80 1.37 1.99
N LEU A 39 0.93 0.92 0.74
CA LEU A 39 1.09 -0.49 0.40
C LEU A 39 2.34 -1.08 1.06
N ASN A 40 3.50 -0.46 0.87
CA ASN A 40 4.75 -0.93 1.48
C ASN A 40 4.65 -1.02 3.01
N LYS A 41 4.11 0.03 3.65
CA LYS A 41 3.89 0.03 5.10
C LYS A 41 2.94 -1.09 5.54
N ALA A 42 1.85 -1.32 4.79
CA ALA A 42 0.91 -2.38 5.12
C ALA A 42 1.50 -3.79 4.94
N MET A 43 2.29 -4.01 3.89
CA MET A 43 2.98 -5.27 3.61
C MET A 43 4.02 -5.64 4.67
N HIS A 44 4.69 -4.66 5.28
CA HIS A 44 5.58 -4.93 6.41
C HIS A 44 4.83 -5.34 7.68
N ASN A 45 3.56 -4.93 7.81
CA ASN A 45 2.72 -5.31 8.94
C ASN A 45 2.05 -6.68 8.75
N GLY A 46 1.82 -7.10 7.50
CA GLY A 46 1.18 -8.37 7.19
C GLY A 46 0.90 -8.57 5.71
N GLU A 47 0.04 -9.53 5.41
CA GLU A 47 -0.38 -9.83 4.04
C GLU A 47 -1.48 -8.87 3.62
N ILE A 48 -1.36 -8.32 2.41
CA ILE A 48 -2.37 -7.43 1.86
C ILE A 48 -2.64 -7.75 0.42
N THR A 49 -3.92 -7.67 0.06
CA THR A 49 -4.34 -7.81 -1.32
C THR A 49 -4.31 -6.46 -2.02
N PHE A 50 -3.78 -6.43 -3.23
CA PHE A 50 -3.70 -5.24 -4.06
C PHE A 50 -3.87 -5.60 -5.54
N PHE A 51 -4.07 -4.55 -6.34
CA PHE A 51 -4.30 -4.67 -7.77
C PHE A 51 -3.32 -3.83 -8.56
N PHE A 52 -2.83 -4.38 -9.66
CA PHE A 52 -1.99 -3.70 -10.63
C PHE A 52 -2.24 -4.22 -12.04
N GLU A 53 -1.90 -3.42 -13.03
CA GLU A 53 -2.02 -3.77 -14.44
C GLU A 53 -0.76 -4.51 -14.93
N LYS A 54 -0.94 -5.63 -15.62
CA LYS A 54 0.17 -6.34 -16.28
C LYS A 54 0.58 -5.61 -17.55
N LYS A 55 1.72 -6.02 -18.14
CA LYS A 55 2.19 -5.48 -19.43
C LYS A 55 1.23 -5.77 -20.60
N ASP A 56 0.43 -6.82 -20.48
CA ASP A 56 -0.60 -7.21 -21.45
C ASP A 56 -1.90 -6.40 -21.29
N GLY A 57 -1.96 -5.43 -20.36
CA GLY A 57 -3.15 -4.63 -20.07
C GLY A 57 -4.18 -5.30 -19.16
N SER A 58 -3.99 -6.57 -18.80
CA SER A 58 -4.93 -7.26 -17.93
C SER A 58 -4.69 -6.94 -16.45
N LEU A 59 -5.79 -6.88 -15.68
CA LEU A 59 -5.76 -6.59 -14.26
C LEU A 59 -5.32 -7.81 -13.45
N ARG A 60 -4.37 -7.64 -12.54
CA ARG A 60 -3.91 -8.70 -11.64
C ARG A 60 -4.27 -8.36 -10.19
N LYS A 61 -4.94 -9.30 -9.54
CA LYS A 61 -5.08 -9.38 -8.09
C LYS A 61 -3.86 -10.13 -7.53
N ALA A 62 -3.24 -9.62 -6.49
CA ALA A 62 -2.13 -10.30 -5.82
C ALA A 62 -2.22 -10.12 -4.31
N VAL A 63 -1.90 -11.18 -3.56
CA VAL A 63 -1.73 -11.15 -2.11
C VAL A 63 -0.23 -11.08 -1.83
N GLY A 64 0.22 -9.95 -1.29
CA GLY A 64 1.64 -9.70 -1.07
C GLY A 64 2.00 -9.41 0.38
N THR A 65 3.22 -9.78 0.76
CA THR A 65 3.81 -9.49 2.06
C THR A 65 5.27 -9.04 1.92
N LEU A 66 5.72 -8.23 2.87
CA LEU A 66 7.12 -7.86 3.09
C LEU A 66 7.52 -8.10 4.56
N LYS A 67 6.74 -8.91 5.27
CA LYS A 67 7.04 -9.34 6.63
C LYS A 67 8.01 -10.52 6.56
N MET A 68 9.28 -10.25 6.83
CA MET A 68 10.37 -11.23 6.70
C MET A 68 10.15 -12.49 7.55
N ASP A 69 9.54 -12.36 8.74
CA ASP A 69 9.22 -13.50 9.62
C ASP A 69 8.32 -14.57 8.97
N LYS A 70 7.57 -14.20 7.92
CA LYS A 70 6.66 -15.10 7.20
C LYS A 70 7.22 -15.61 5.88
N ILE A 71 8.40 -15.14 5.49
CA ILE A 71 8.99 -15.42 4.19
C ILE A 71 10.17 -16.35 4.43
N ASP A 72 10.00 -17.62 4.09
CA ASP A 72 11.11 -18.57 4.03
C ASP A 72 11.80 -18.43 2.66
N TYR A 73 12.74 -17.48 2.58
CA TYR A 73 13.47 -17.19 1.34
C TYR A 73 14.88 -16.71 1.62
N GLU A 74 15.84 -17.36 0.99
CA GLU A 74 17.24 -16.92 0.98
C GLU A 74 17.50 -15.93 -0.16
N PHE A 75 17.92 -14.71 0.19
CA PHE A 75 18.25 -13.68 -0.78
C PHE A 75 19.53 -14.04 -1.54
N LYS A 76 19.41 -14.25 -2.85
CA LYS A 76 20.53 -14.51 -3.76
C LYS A 76 21.48 -13.31 -3.94
N THR A 77 21.03 -12.09 -3.65
CA THR A 77 21.82 -10.86 -3.87
C THR A 77 21.32 -9.74 -2.97
N ASP A 78 22.24 -8.94 -2.41
CA ASP A 78 21.93 -7.69 -1.69
C ASP A 78 21.64 -6.53 -2.66
N ASN A 79 20.57 -6.67 -3.46
CA ASN A 79 20.17 -5.63 -4.39
C ASN A 79 19.36 -4.54 -3.68
N GLN A 80 19.81 -3.30 -3.78
CA GLN A 80 19.11 -2.15 -3.23
C GLN A 80 17.75 -1.94 -3.93
N PRO A 81 16.70 -1.56 -3.18
CA PRO A 81 15.37 -1.36 -3.75
C PRO A 81 15.38 -0.20 -4.74
N LYS A 82 14.94 -0.47 -5.97
CA LYS A 82 14.84 0.52 -7.04
C LYS A 82 13.60 1.38 -6.85
N PHE A 83 13.65 2.64 -7.28
CA PHE A 83 12.48 3.53 -7.21
C PHE A 83 11.45 3.25 -8.31
N LYS A 84 11.86 2.67 -9.44
CA LYS A 84 11.03 2.43 -10.64
C LYS A 84 10.08 1.23 -10.51
N THR A 85 10.48 0.22 -9.74
CA THR A 85 9.74 -1.01 -9.56
C THR A 85 9.40 -1.21 -8.10
N PHE A 86 8.32 -1.95 -7.84
CA PHE A 86 7.91 -2.35 -6.51
C PHE A 86 8.05 -3.88 -6.40
N ALA A 87 8.94 -4.33 -5.51
CA ALA A 87 9.14 -5.74 -5.22
C ALA A 87 8.28 -6.17 -4.02
N TYR A 88 7.75 -7.38 -4.08
CA TYR A 88 6.92 -7.99 -3.03
C TYR A 88 7.06 -9.51 -3.06
N PHE A 89 6.80 -10.16 -1.93
CA PHE A 89 6.64 -11.61 -1.90
C PHE A 89 5.18 -11.95 -2.21
N ASP A 90 4.94 -12.70 -3.29
CA ASP A 90 3.61 -13.19 -3.68
C ASP A 90 3.32 -14.47 -2.89
N VAL A 91 2.30 -14.42 -2.02
CA VAL A 91 1.93 -15.54 -1.14
C VAL A 91 1.35 -16.70 -1.95
N GLU A 92 0.56 -16.41 -2.99
CA GLU A 92 -0.07 -17.45 -3.81
C GLU A 92 0.96 -18.16 -4.69
N ALA A 93 1.92 -17.41 -5.22
CA ALA A 93 2.99 -17.96 -6.06
C ALA A 93 4.24 -18.40 -5.28
N ASN A 94 4.24 -18.24 -3.95
CA ASN A 94 5.36 -18.51 -3.04
C ASN A 94 6.72 -18.01 -3.57
N SER A 95 6.76 -16.82 -4.16
CA SER A 95 7.96 -16.29 -4.82
C SER A 95 7.99 -14.76 -4.84
N PHE A 96 9.20 -14.18 -4.82
CA PHE A 96 9.38 -12.75 -5.01
C PHE A 96 9.04 -12.33 -6.43
N ARG A 97 8.17 -11.33 -6.55
CA ARG A 97 7.76 -10.70 -7.80
C ARG A 97 7.98 -9.20 -7.73
N SER A 98 7.92 -8.56 -8.90
CA SER A 98 7.91 -7.11 -8.96
C SER A 98 7.02 -6.61 -10.09
N PHE A 99 6.51 -5.40 -9.92
CA PHE A 99 5.74 -4.70 -10.95
C PHE A 99 6.24 -3.25 -11.07
N ASN A 100 5.98 -2.62 -12.20
CA ASN A 100 6.33 -1.22 -12.38
C ASN A 100 5.37 -0.31 -11.61
N ILE A 101 5.90 0.72 -10.95
CA ILE A 101 5.09 1.57 -10.06
C ILE A 101 3.95 2.31 -10.78
N GLU A 102 4.12 2.61 -12.06
CA GLU A 102 3.11 3.29 -12.89
C GLU A 102 1.88 2.40 -13.16
N ASN A 103 1.99 1.08 -13.00
CA ASN A 103 0.89 0.14 -13.20
C ASN A 103 0.10 -0.13 -11.91
N PHE A 104 0.53 0.44 -10.78
CA PHE A 104 -0.19 0.28 -9.52
C PHE A 104 -1.61 0.84 -9.61
N MET A 105 -2.62 0.16 -9.10
CA MET A 105 -3.99 0.68 -9.15
C MET A 105 -4.49 1.02 -7.76
N MET A 106 -4.70 0.00 -6.92
CA MET A 106 -5.26 0.21 -5.59
C MET A 106 -4.93 -0.94 -4.64
N ILE A 107 -5.14 -0.66 -3.36
CA ILE A 107 -5.08 -1.65 -2.28
C ILE A 107 -6.52 -2.10 -2.02
N GLU A 108 -6.75 -3.41 -1.92
CA GLU A 108 -8.05 -3.91 -1.49
C GLU A 108 -8.24 -3.48 -0.01
N PRO A 109 -9.31 -2.75 0.32
CA PRO A 109 -9.60 -2.49 1.72
C PRO A 109 -9.87 -3.84 2.39
N ALA A 110 -9.30 -4.08 3.56
CA ALA A 110 -9.70 -5.23 4.36
C ALA A 110 -11.23 -5.16 4.52
N ARG A 111 -11.96 -6.18 4.04
CA ARG A 111 -13.38 -6.32 4.36
C ARG A 111 -13.46 -6.17 5.86
N THR A 112 -14.12 -5.12 6.34
CA THR A 112 -14.33 -4.94 7.77
C THR A 112 -14.90 -6.26 8.26
N PRO A 113 -14.24 -6.99 9.18
CA PRO A 113 -14.78 -8.24 9.64
C PRO A 113 -16.19 -7.92 10.17
N GLU A 114 -17.17 -8.74 9.81
CA GLU A 114 -18.58 -8.50 10.16
C GLU A 114 -18.71 -8.17 11.64
N THR A 115 -17.88 -8.75 12.50
CA THR A 115 -17.74 -8.42 13.93
C THR A 115 -17.51 -6.93 14.23
N LYS A 116 -16.64 -6.23 13.50
CA LYS A 116 -16.41 -4.78 13.65
C LYS A 116 -17.56 -3.96 13.08
N ALA A 117 -18.14 -4.38 11.95
CA ALA A 117 -19.31 -3.71 11.38
C ALA A 117 -20.55 -3.86 12.28
N VAL A 118 -20.80 -5.07 12.78
CA VAL A 118 -21.80 -5.40 13.79
C VAL A 118 -21.52 -4.65 15.09
N ALA A 119 -20.27 -4.52 15.54
CA ALA A 119 -19.94 -3.70 16.71
C ALA A 119 -20.22 -2.21 16.49
N VAL A 120 -20.09 -1.70 15.27
CA VAL A 120 -20.48 -0.32 14.91
C VAL A 120 -22.01 -0.18 14.87
N ILE A 121 -22.72 -1.15 14.28
CA ILE A 121 -24.20 -1.18 14.22
C ILE A 121 -24.82 -1.33 15.62
N LYS A 122 -24.21 -2.15 16.49
CA LYS A 122 -24.62 -2.35 17.89
C LYS A 122 -24.33 -1.14 18.78
N LYS A 123 -23.59 -0.11 18.31
CA LYS A 123 -23.54 1.17 19.03
C LYS A 123 -24.89 1.85 18.86
N THR A 124 -25.68 1.85 19.93
CA THR A 124 -26.98 2.53 19.99
C THR A 124 -26.85 3.97 19.48
N PRO A 125 -27.79 4.49 18.66
CA PRO A 125 -27.74 5.86 18.13
C PRO A 125 -27.44 6.92 19.20
N ALA A 126 -27.95 6.72 20.42
CA ALA A 126 -27.68 7.57 21.59
C ALA A 126 -26.19 7.67 21.97
N LYS A 127 -25.42 6.57 21.86
CA LYS A 127 -23.99 6.55 22.17
C LYS A 127 -23.17 7.36 21.15
N LEU A 128 -23.56 7.29 19.87
CA LEU A 128 -22.94 8.07 18.80
C LEU A 128 -23.25 9.58 18.95
N ILE A 129 -24.50 9.93 19.29
CA ILE A 129 -24.91 11.31 19.57
C ILE A 129 -24.15 11.88 20.78
N ARG A 130 -23.98 11.09 21.86
CA ARG A 130 -23.24 11.50 23.06
C ARG A 130 -21.76 11.76 22.78
N ILE A 131 -21.11 10.89 22.00
CA ILE A 131 -19.70 11.09 21.60
C ILE A 131 -19.56 12.37 20.77
N ARG A 132 -20.47 12.59 19.81
CA ARG A 132 -20.45 13.79 18.96
C ARG A 132 -20.68 15.08 19.75
N ARG A 133 -21.59 15.07 20.74
CA ARG A 133 -21.82 16.21 21.65
C ARG A 133 -20.64 16.48 22.57
N ALA A 134 -19.96 15.45 23.06
CA ALA A 134 -18.76 15.62 23.89
C ALA A 134 -17.63 16.28 23.09
N HIS A 135 -17.45 15.87 21.83
CA HIS A 135 -16.42 16.41 20.94
C HIS A 135 -16.69 17.86 20.49
N LEU A 136 -17.96 18.27 20.43
CA LEU A 136 -18.37 19.66 20.17
C LEU A 136 -18.24 20.58 21.39
N LYS A 137 -18.14 20.04 22.60
CA LYS A 137 -17.96 20.82 23.84
C LYS A 137 -16.48 20.98 24.23
N SER A 138 -15.58 20.24 23.60
CA SER A 138 -14.14 20.27 23.82
C SER A 138 -13.36 21.00 22.72
N ALA A 139 -14.07 21.70 21.82
CA ALA A 139 -13.54 22.57 20.78
C ALA A 139 -14.04 23.99 21.03
#